data_AF-T1C767-F1
#
_entry.id   AF-T1C767-F1
#
_cell.length_a   1.000
_cell.length_b   1.000
_cell.length_c   1.000
_cell.angle_alpha   90.00
_cell.angle_beta   90.00
_cell.angle_gamma   90.00
#
_symmetry.space_group_name_H-M   'P 1'
#
loop_
_entity.id
_entity.type
_entity.pdbx_description
1 polymer ?
#
loop_
_entity_poly.entity_id
_entity_poly.type
_entity_poly.pdbx_seq_one_letter_code
_entity_poly.pdbx_strand_id
1 'polypeptide(L)' 'MLGAAIVEKDYWITEALRALATRAFPNVIFKGGTSLTKAWHLTARLSEDVDLLVDPVGLSRKQRDTCLRDIATAV' A
#
# COMPACT_ATOMS: atom_id res chain seq x y z
N MET A 1 22.32 9.15 -12.76
CA MET A 1 21.31 9.63 -11.80
C MET A 1 20.02 8.87 -12.05
N LEU A 2 19.27 8.50 -11.01
CA LEU A 2 17.89 8.07 -11.17
C LEU A 2 17.09 9.22 -11.81
N GLY A 3 16.25 8.93 -12.81
CA GLY A 3 15.46 9.97 -13.46
C GLY A 3 14.49 10.62 -12.48
N ALA A 4 14.22 11.92 -12.62
CA ALA A 4 13.33 12.67 -11.73
C ALA A 4 11.95 11.99 -11.56
N ALA A 5 11.40 11.45 -12.66
CA ALA A 5 10.14 10.70 -12.65
C ALA A 5 10.17 9.44 -11.75
N ILE A 6 11.32 8.77 -11.62
CA ILE A 6 11.47 7.60 -10.74
C ILE A 6 11.39 8.03 -9.28
N VAL A 7 12.07 9.14 -8.94
CA VAL A 7 12.08 9.67 -7.57
C VAL A 7 10.70 10.15 -7.16
N GLU A 8 10.03 10.90 -8.03
CA GLU A 8 8.66 11.38 -7.79
C GLU A 8 7.68 10.21 -7.58
N LYS A 9 7.77 9.18 -8.41
CA LYS A 9 6.93 8.00 -8.28
C LYS A 9 7.19 7.24 -6.98
N ASP A 10 8.45 7.06 -6.62
CA ASP A 10 8.84 6.42 -5.37
C ASP A 10 8.35 7.19 -4.13
N TYR A 11 8.39 8.53 -4.20
CA TYR A 11 7.86 9.43 -3.18
C TYR A 11 6.36 9.22 -2.98
N TRP A 12 5.55 9.28 -4.05
CA TRP A 12 4.09 9.14 -3.93
C TRP A 12 3.65 7.78 -3.41
N ILE A 13 4.33 6.70 -3.80
CA ILE A 13 4.09 5.36 -3.23
C ILE A 13 4.40 5.34 -1.73
N THR A 14 5.52 5.93 -1.34
CA THR A 14 5.94 5.98 0.07
C THR A 14 4.95 6.81 0.89
N GLU A 15 4.47 7.93 0.34
CA GLU A 15 3.52 8.81 1.00
C GLU A 15 2.13 8.14 1.14
N ALA A 16 1.68 7.43 0.12
CA ALA A 16 0.46 6.62 0.19
C ALA A 16 0.54 5.57 1.31
N LEU A 17 1.64 4.82 1.38
CA LEU A 17 1.87 3.85 2.45
C LEU A 17 1.94 4.51 3.83
N ARG A 18 2.56 5.69 3.95
CA ARG A 18 2.62 6.46 5.20
C ARG A 18 1.23 6.89 5.66
N ALA A 19 0.39 7.38 4.75
CA ALA A 19 -0.96 7.83 5.06
C ALA A 19 -1.85 6.67 5.56
N LEU A 20 -1.76 5.52 4.90
CA LEU A 20 -2.42 4.28 5.32
C LEU A 20 -1.94 3.79 6.69
N ALA A 21 -0.63 3.78 6.91
CA ALA A 21 -0.03 3.36 8.19
C ALA A 21 -0.44 4.28 9.35
N THR A 22 -0.57 5.60 9.10
CA THR A 22 -0.96 6.59 10.12
C THR A 22 -2.39 6.37 10.64
N ARG A 23 -3.30 5.87 9.80
CA ARG A 23 -4.69 5.58 10.19
C ARG A 23 -4.87 4.19 10.81
N ALA A 24 -3.81 3.37 10.83
CA ALA A 24 -3.75 2.06 11.50
C ALA A 24 -4.91 1.13 11.13
N PHE A 25 -4.97 0.67 9.88
CA PHE A 25 -5.96 -0.31 9.45
C PHE A 25 -5.58 -1.74 9.90
N PRO A 26 -6.22 -2.33 10.93
CA PRO A 26 -5.75 -3.59 11.53
C PRO A 26 -5.99 -4.81 10.63
N ASN A 27 -6.93 -4.72 9.69
CA ASN A 27 -7.30 -5.79 8.77
C ASN A 27 -6.69 -5.60 7.38
N VAL A 28 -5.69 -4.73 7.23
CA VAL A 28 -5.06 -4.42 5.95
C VAL A 28 -3.60 -4.84 5.96
N ILE A 29 -3.22 -5.62 4.95
CA ILE A 29 -1.87 -6.14 4.79
C ILE A 29 -1.28 -5.58 3.50
N PHE A 30 -0.14 -4.90 3.61
CA PHE A 30 0.66 -4.52 2.45
C PHE A 30 1.38 -5.75 1.90
N LYS A 31 1.15 -6.06 0.62
CA LYS A 31 1.70 -7.25 -0.04
C LYS A 31 2.17 -6.93 -1.47
N GLY A 32 2.51 -7.98 -2.21
CA GLY A 32 2.79 -7.87 -3.65
C GLY A 32 4.22 -7.48 -3.96
N GLY A 33 4.49 -7.15 -5.23
CA GLY A 33 5.84 -6.88 -5.73
C GLY A 33 6.51 -5.70 -5.02
N THR A 34 5.74 -4.66 -4.74
CA THR A 34 6.20 -3.44 -4.06
C THR A 34 6.62 -3.71 -2.63
N SER A 35 5.92 -4.60 -1.90
CA SER A 35 6.33 -5.00 -0.54
C SER A 35 7.68 -5.71 -0.52
N LEU A 36 7.97 -6.55 -1.53
CA LEU A 36 9.26 -7.25 -1.64
C LEU A 36 10.43 -6.27 -1.84
N THR A 37 10.22 -5.17 -2.56
CA THR A 37 11.23 -4.13 -2.75
C THR A 37 11.31 -3.17 -1.54
N LYS A 38 10.17 -2.66 -1.07
CA LYS A 38 10.10 -1.58 -0.06
C LYS A 38 10.32 -2.05 1.37
N ALA A 39 9.78 -3.21 1.75
CA ALA A 39 9.88 -3.72 3.12
C ALA A 39 11.01 -4.74 3.29
N TRP A 40 11.27 -5.54 2.25
CA TRP A 40 12.22 -6.66 2.33
C TRP A 40 13.50 -6.47 1.52
N HIS A 41 13.57 -5.44 0.67
CA HIS A 41 14.72 -5.15 -0.20
C HIS A 41 15.21 -6.35 -1.04
N LEU A 42 14.29 -7.25 -1.42
CA LEU A 42 14.61 -8.50 -2.12
C LEU A 42 14.82 -8.33 -3.63
N THR A 43 14.37 -7.22 -4.19
CA THR A 43 14.46 -6.96 -5.64
C THR A 43 14.79 -5.50 -5.92
N ALA A 44 15.50 -5.22 -7.01
CA ALA A 44 15.93 -3.86 -7.40
C ALA A 44 14.97 -3.15 -8.37
N ARG A 45 13.76 -3.69 -8.55
CA ARG A 45 12.76 -3.13 -9.47
C ARG A 45 11.87 -2.12 -8.75
N LEU A 46 11.71 -0.96 -9.37
CA LEU A 46 10.65 -0.01 -9.01
C LEU A 46 9.32 -0.63 -9.45
N SER A 47 8.35 -0.70 -8.54
CA SER A 47 6.99 -1.11 -8.87
C SER A 47 6.09 0.11 -8.72
N GLU A 48 5.08 0.20 -9.57
CA GLU A 48 4.19 1.35 -9.63
C GLU A 48 2.94 1.24 -8.78
N ASP A 49 2.53 0.00 -8.51
CA ASP A 49 1.28 -0.29 -7.83
C ASP A 49 1.50 -0.56 -6.34
N VAL A 50 0.45 -0.39 -5.54
CA VAL A 50 0.43 -0.80 -4.12
C VAL A 50 -0.65 -1.84 -3.95
N ASP A 51 -0.24 -3.09 -3.70
CA ASP A 51 -1.18 -4.18 -3.43
C ASP A 51 -1.52 -4.24 -1.94
N LEU A 52 -2.81 -4.07 -1.63
CA LEU A 52 -3.35 -4.22 -0.28
C LEU A 52 -4.32 -5.40 -0.22
N LEU A 53 -4.16 -6.25 0.78
CA LEU A 53 -5.13 -7.27 1.14
C LEU A 53 -5.97 -6.79 2.32
N VAL A 54 -7.29 -6.84 2.18
CA VAL A 54 -8.22 -6.67 3.30
C VAL A 54 -8.62 -8.07 3.80
N ASP A 55 -8.31 -8.38 5.06
CA ASP A 55 -8.53 -9.71 5.65
C ASP A 55 -10.01 -10.13 5.52
N PRO A 56 -10.29 -11.22 4.77
CA PRO A 56 -11.65 -11.72 4.58
C PRO A 56 -12.16 -12.55 5.76
N VAL A 57 -11.29 -13.03 6.65
CA VAL A 57 -11.67 -13.96 7.72
C VAL A 57 -12.32 -13.21 8.89
N GLY A 58 -11.83 -12.02 9.23
CA GLY A 58 -12.34 -11.21 10.32
C GLY A 58 -13.51 -10.28 9.97
N LEU A 59 -13.83 -10.11 8.68
CA LEU A 59 -14.76 -9.06 8.22
C LEU A 59 -15.92 -9.58 7.38
N SER A 60 -17.14 -9.17 7.74
CA SER A 60 -18.31 -9.31 6.86
C SER A 60 -18.11 -8.54 5.54
N ARG A 61 -18.87 -8.90 4.50
CA ARG A 61 -18.83 -8.20 3.20
C ARG A 61 -19.03 -6.69 3.36
N LYS A 62 -19.99 -6.26 4.20
CA LYS A 62 -20.26 -4.84 4.44
C LYS A 62 -19.07 -4.13 5.09
N GLN A 63 -18.44 -4.75 6.09
CA GLN A 63 -17.26 -4.17 6.74
C GLN A 63 -16.07 -4.08 5.79
N ARG A 64 -15.90 -5.05 4.88
CA ARG A 64 -14.89 -4.98 3.82
C ARG A 64 -15.16 -3.81 2.86
N ASP A 65 -16.40 -3.66 2.40
CA ASP A 65 -16.78 -2.55 1.53
C ASP A 65 -16.54 -1.19 2.20
N THR A 66 -16.82 -1.07 3.50
CA THR A 66 -16.50 0.12 4.30
C THR A 66 -14.99 0.34 4.40
N CYS A 67 -14.22 -0.70 4.76
CA CYS A 67 -12.76 -0.62 4.87
C CYS A 67 -12.11 -0.16 3.55
N LEU A 68 -12.57 -0.69 2.41
CA LEU A 68 -12.08 -0.30 1.09
C LEU A 68 -12.34 1.18 0.78
N ARG A 69 -13.51 1.71 1.19
CA ARG A 69 -13.81 3.14 1.04
C ARG A 69 -12.93 3.99 1.96
N ASP A 70 -12.73 3.56 3.21
CA ASP A 70 -11.91 4.29 4.16
C ASP A 70 -10.45 4.38 3.69
N ILE A 71 -9.91 3.28 3.15
CA ILE A 71 -8.61 3.23 2.47
C ILE A 71 -8.58 4.25 1.32
N ALA A 72 -9.59 4.26 0.46
CA ALA A 72 -9.64 5.19 -0.68
C ALA A 72 -9.67 6.67 -0.27
N THR A 73 -10.16 6.99 0.94
CA THR A 73 -10.14 8.36 1.50
C THR A 73 -8.88 8.69 2.31
N ALA A 74 -8.02 7.71 2.54
CA ALA A 74 -6.79 7.87 3.30
C ALA A 74 -5.60 8.29 2.44
N VAL A 75 -5.69 8.07 1.13
CA VAL A 75 -4.65 8.31 0.13
C VAL A 75 -4.99 9.49 -0.77
#